data_AF-A0A151JGM1-F1
#
_entry.id   AF-A0A151JGM1-F1
#
_cell.length_a   1.000
_cell.length_b   1.000
_cell.length_c   1.000
_cell.angle_alpha   90.00
_cell.angle_beta   90.00
_cell.angle_gamma   90.00
#
_symmetry.space_group_name_H-M   'P 1'
#
loop_
_entity.id
_entity.type
_entity.pdbx_description
1 polymer ?
#
loop_
_entity_poly.entity_id
_entity_poly.type
_entity_poly.pdbx_seq_one_letter_code
_entity_poly.pdbx_strand_id
1 'polypeptide(L)'
;MKRAAILLSLISAASVANAANYPYIECEDLKMDIEEHGTSDLNGLTFTSIDTLDRMTVPKIEFSFGSNVYIELNDRKQYKMFDVVKEGNKYSFTTTKEKNNLGIYVDRKNAFAFEITDLGNGEYTFQMFKARYEGDYTDKKVVWVPYNKFVQGDDFETPVRYAVDESSIDARNEFKCEN
;
A
#
# COMPACT_ATOMS: atom_id res chain seq x y z
N MET A 1 52.53 -4.20 -40.23
CA MET A 1 51.14 -4.08 -39.73
C MET A 1 51.12 -4.55 -38.28
N LYS A 2 51.04 -3.62 -37.32
CA LYS A 2 51.03 -3.92 -35.88
C LYS A 2 49.60 -4.26 -35.45
N ARG A 3 49.38 -5.46 -34.90
CA ARG A 3 48.11 -5.85 -34.29
C ARG A 3 48.10 -5.31 -32.85
N ALA A 4 47.16 -4.41 -32.56
CA ALA A 4 46.87 -3.96 -31.21
C ALA A 4 45.94 -5.00 -30.56
N ALA A 5 46.40 -5.64 -29.49
CA ALA A 5 45.55 -6.46 -28.62
C ALA A 5 44.96 -5.54 -27.55
N ILE A 6 43.65 -5.37 -27.56
CA ILE A 6 42.91 -4.67 -26.50
C ILE A 6 42.50 -5.73 -25.48
N LEU A 7 43.13 -5.70 -24.30
CA LEU A 7 42.65 -6.46 -23.13
C LEU A 7 41.41 -5.75 -22.57
N LEU A 8 40.28 -6.46 -22.58
CA LEU A 8 39.05 -6.03 -21.92
C LEU A 8 39.13 -6.51 -20.46
N SER A 9 39.42 -5.62 -19.52
CA SER A 9 39.33 -5.92 -18.09
C SER A 9 37.87 -5.90 -17.65
N LEU A 10 37.33 -7.08 -17.30
CA LEU A 10 36.05 -7.19 -16.59
C LEU A 10 36.20 -6.63 -15.18
N ILE A 11 35.59 -5.47 -14.93
CA ILE A 11 35.39 -4.93 -13.59
C ILE A 11 34.14 -5.62 -13.03
N SER A 12 34.35 -6.59 -12.13
CA SER A 12 33.29 -7.15 -11.31
C SER A 12 32.85 -6.09 -10.29
N ALA A 13 31.75 -5.39 -10.58
CA ALA A 13 31.08 -4.56 -9.59
C ALA A 13 30.44 -5.48 -8.55
N ALA A 14 31.04 -5.56 -7.36
CA ALA A 14 30.36 -6.10 -6.20
C ALA A 14 29.20 -5.15 -5.88
N SER A 15 27.97 -5.62 -6.04
CA SER A 15 26.78 -4.96 -5.52
C SER A 15 26.92 -4.91 -4.00
N VAL A 16 27.21 -3.72 -3.47
CA VAL A 16 27.02 -3.43 -2.06
C VAL A 16 25.53 -3.59 -1.78
N ALA A 17 25.16 -4.65 -1.07
CA ALA A 17 23.85 -4.75 -0.45
C ALA A 17 23.72 -3.53 0.47
N ASN A 18 22.87 -2.56 0.10
CA ASN A 18 22.46 -1.54 1.04
C ASN A 18 21.77 -2.29 2.18
N ALA A 19 22.36 -2.28 3.37
CA ALA A 19 21.65 -2.68 4.57
C ALA A 19 20.45 -1.75 4.68
N ALA A 20 19.28 -2.26 4.32
CA ALA A 20 18.06 -1.50 4.39
C ALA A 20 17.73 -1.29 5.86
N ASN A 21 17.67 -0.01 6.26
CA ASN A 21 17.29 0.40 7.60
C ASN A 21 15.77 0.34 7.67
N TYR A 22 15.23 -0.75 8.23
CA TYR A 22 13.80 -0.91 8.48
C TYR A 22 13.40 -0.18 9.78
N PRO A 23 12.12 0.20 9.96
CA PRO A 23 11.69 0.87 11.17
C PRO A 23 11.95 0.00 12.41
N TYR A 24 12.58 0.62 13.42
CA TYR A 24 12.72 0.04 14.75
C TYR A 24 11.34 0.00 15.41
N ILE A 25 10.91 -1.19 15.84
CA ILE A 25 9.63 -1.41 16.53
C ILE A 25 9.90 -2.36 17.71
N GLU A 26 9.49 -1.93 18.91
CA GLU A 26 9.53 -2.76 20.11
C GLU A 26 8.53 -3.93 19.97
N CYS A 27 8.88 -5.12 20.46
CA CYS A 27 8.03 -6.29 20.38
C CYS A 27 6.73 -6.13 21.17
N GLU A 28 6.75 -5.33 22.25
CA GLU A 28 5.53 -4.99 23.01
C GLU A 28 4.59 -4.12 22.17
N ASP A 29 5.11 -3.08 21.53
CA ASP A 29 4.34 -2.19 20.65
C ASP A 29 3.78 -2.97 19.44
N LEU A 30 4.61 -3.78 18.78
CA LEU A 30 4.16 -4.61 17.65
C LEU A 30 3.03 -5.56 18.08
N LYS A 31 3.13 -6.15 19.28
CA LYS A 31 2.08 -7.03 19.79
C LYS A 31 0.77 -6.26 19.99
N MET A 32 0.83 -5.05 20.56
CA MET A 32 -0.35 -4.20 20.71
C MET A 32 -0.96 -3.83 19.34
N ASP A 33 -0.13 -3.48 18.37
CA ASP A 33 -0.57 -3.16 17.02
C ASP A 33 -1.24 -4.36 16.33
N ILE A 34 -0.69 -5.56 16.49
CA ILE A 34 -1.30 -6.80 15.97
C ILE A 34 -2.65 -7.07 16.64
N GLU A 35 -2.77 -6.84 17.94
CA GLU A 35 -4.04 -7.02 18.66
C GLU A 35 -5.11 -5.99 18.22
N GLU A 36 -4.72 -4.75 17.95
CA GLU A 36 -5.66 -3.70 17.54
C GLU A 36 -6.02 -3.75 16.04
N HIS A 37 -5.05 -4.02 15.17
CA HIS A 37 -5.18 -3.88 13.73
C HIS A 37 -5.11 -5.20 12.95
N GLY A 38 -4.65 -6.28 13.59
CA GLY A 38 -4.39 -7.55 12.93
C GLY A 38 -3.20 -7.50 11.98
N THR A 39 -3.07 -8.56 11.17
CA THR A 39 -1.97 -8.72 10.20
C THR A 39 -2.50 -9.08 8.81
N SER A 40 -1.67 -8.86 7.80
CA SER A 40 -1.87 -9.33 6.43
C SER A 40 -0.53 -9.60 5.75
N ASP A 41 -0.53 -10.37 4.67
CA ASP A 41 0.65 -10.60 3.85
C ASP A 41 1.09 -9.37 3.02
N LEU A 42 0.31 -8.28 3.08
CA LEU A 42 0.71 -6.97 2.57
C LEU A 42 1.69 -6.25 3.50
N ASN A 43 1.72 -6.57 4.80
CA ASN A 43 2.56 -5.83 5.77
C ASN A 43 4.04 -5.89 5.39
N GLY A 44 4.72 -4.73 5.42
CA GLY A 44 6.12 -4.58 5.03
C GLY A 44 6.38 -4.55 3.52
N LEU A 45 5.35 -4.66 2.67
CA LEU A 45 5.52 -4.57 1.21
C LEU A 45 5.47 -3.12 0.72
N THR A 46 6.32 -2.85 -0.27
CA THR A 46 6.34 -1.62 -1.06
C THR A 46 5.95 -1.95 -2.50
N PHE A 47 5.19 -1.08 -3.11
CA PHE A 47 4.64 -1.24 -4.45
C PHE A 47 4.98 -0.01 -5.30
N THR A 48 5.36 -0.24 -6.55
CA THR A 48 5.58 0.82 -7.54
C THR A 48 4.55 0.73 -8.65
N SER A 49 3.98 1.87 -9.05
CA SER A 49 3.01 1.93 -10.15
C SER A 49 3.67 1.48 -11.45
N ILE A 50 3.04 0.53 -12.12
CA ILE A 50 3.38 0.04 -13.47
C ILE A 50 2.23 0.31 -14.45
N ASP A 51 1.39 1.29 -14.12
CA ASP A 51 0.20 1.63 -14.89
C ASP A 51 0.59 2.08 -16.31
N THR A 52 -0.09 1.51 -17.30
CA THR A 52 0.17 1.78 -18.73
C THR A 52 -0.89 2.69 -19.36
N LEU A 53 -1.87 3.11 -18.57
CA LEU A 53 -2.88 4.07 -19.01
C LEU A 53 -2.25 5.45 -18.83
N ASP A 54 -2.37 6.33 -19.82
CA ASP A 54 -1.76 7.67 -19.82
C ASP A 54 -2.46 8.60 -18.81
N ARG A 55 -2.23 8.36 -17.52
CA ARG A 55 -2.85 9.03 -16.38
C ARG A 55 -1.85 9.15 -15.23
N MET A 56 -2.00 10.16 -14.38
CA MET A 56 -1.14 10.32 -13.22
C MET A 56 -1.65 9.47 -12.07
N THR A 57 -0.81 8.56 -11.58
CA THR A 57 -1.13 7.65 -10.46
C THR A 57 -0.33 8.01 -9.21
N VAL A 58 -0.71 7.47 -8.05
CA VAL A 58 0.19 7.41 -6.90
C VAL A 58 1.38 6.52 -7.27
N PRO A 59 2.63 7.03 -7.35
CA PRO A 59 3.74 6.25 -7.89
C PRO A 59 4.21 5.13 -6.97
N LYS A 60 4.05 5.29 -5.65
CA LYS A 60 4.57 4.37 -4.63
C LYS A 60 3.55 4.17 -3.52
N ILE A 61 3.37 2.93 -3.07
CA ILE A 61 2.50 2.57 -1.94
C ILE A 61 3.28 1.67 -0.99
N GLU A 62 3.18 1.90 0.32
CA GLU A 62 3.88 1.12 1.34
C GLU A 62 2.93 0.71 2.46
N PHE A 63 3.11 -0.50 2.99
CA PHE A 63 2.36 -1.00 4.13
C PHE A 63 3.25 -1.08 5.36
N SER A 64 2.70 -0.76 6.53
CA SER A 64 3.40 -0.91 7.81
C SER A 64 3.98 -2.31 8.00
N PHE A 65 5.15 -2.39 8.65
CA PHE A 65 5.79 -3.65 8.99
C PHE A 65 5.03 -4.37 10.10
N GLY A 66 4.88 -5.69 9.95
CA GLY A 66 4.39 -6.59 11.01
C GLY A 66 2.90 -6.52 11.36
N SER A 67 2.22 -5.40 11.12
CA SER A 67 0.81 -5.19 11.49
C SER A 67 0.10 -4.27 10.49
N ASN A 68 -1.24 -4.30 10.46
CA ASN A 68 -2.06 -3.45 9.59
C ASN A 68 -2.29 -2.04 10.16
N VAL A 69 -1.28 -1.38 10.71
CA VAL A 69 -1.46 -0.05 11.30
C VAL A 69 -1.75 0.98 10.21
N TYR A 70 -0.99 0.99 9.12
CA TYR A 70 -1.14 2.00 8.07
C TYR A 70 -0.78 1.54 6.66
N ILE A 71 -1.32 2.31 5.71
CA ILE A 71 -0.87 2.39 4.31
C ILE A 71 -0.32 3.80 4.06
N GLU A 72 0.80 3.90 3.39
CA GLU A 72 1.44 5.15 2.99
C GLU A 72 1.44 5.31 1.47
N LEU A 73 1.05 6.49 1.00
CA LEU A 73 0.98 6.85 -0.41
C LEU A 73 2.06 7.90 -0.73
N ASN A 74 3.01 7.52 -1.59
CA ASN A 74 4.07 8.37 -2.13
C ASN A 74 4.85 9.16 -1.08
N ASP A 75 5.21 8.50 0.03
CA ASP A 75 6.04 9.03 1.12
C ASP A 75 5.52 10.36 1.73
N ARG A 76 4.19 10.59 1.66
CA ARG A 76 3.57 11.90 1.98
C ARG A 76 2.26 11.80 2.73
N LYS A 77 1.48 10.74 2.50
CA LYS A 77 0.16 10.59 3.12
C LYS A 77 0.02 9.19 3.67
N GLN A 78 -0.07 9.13 4.99
CA GLN A 78 -0.35 7.90 5.72
C GLN A 78 -1.82 7.86 6.12
N TYR A 79 -2.44 6.70 5.92
CA TYR A 79 -3.79 6.42 6.41
C TYR A 79 -3.77 5.19 7.30
N LYS A 80 -4.48 5.26 8.42
CA LYS A 80 -4.72 4.07 9.25
C LYS A 80 -5.49 3.02 8.45
N MET A 81 -5.28 1.74 8.75
CA MET A 81 -6.09 0.66 8.18
C MET A 81 -7.02 0.08 9.26
N PHE A 82 -8.29 -0.09 8.89
CA PHE A 82 -9.32 -0.69 9.72
C PHE A 82 -10.13 -1.69 8.89
N ASP A 83 -10.75 -2.65 9.57
CA ASP A 83 -11.64 -3.63 8.96
C ASP A 83 -10.98 -4.34 7.77
N VAL A 84 -9.70 -4.73 7.94
CA VAL A 84 -8.93 -5.39 6.89
C VAL A 84 -9.50 -6.79 6.67
N VAL A 85 -9.91 -7.07 5.44
CA VAL A 85 -10.48 -8.34 5.02
C VAL A 85 -9.69 -8.88 3.83
N LYS A 86 -9.41 -10.19 3.85
CA LYS A 86 -8.85 -10.94 2.72
C LYS A 86 -9.83 -12.03 2.29
N GLU A 87 -10.22 -12.00 1.03
CA GLU A 87 -11.11 -13.00 0.40
C GLU A 87 -10.46 -13.51 -0.89
N GLY A 88 -9.82 -14.69 -0.81
CA GLY A 88 -9.05 -15.25 -1.92
C GLY A 88 -7.87 -14.34 -2.28
N ASN A 89 -7.86 -13.83 -3.51
CA ASN A 89 -6.83 -12.91 -4.02
C ASN A 89 -7.21 -11.43 -3.85
N LYS A 90 -8.25 -11.11 -3.08
CA LYS A 90 -8.72 -9.74 -2.86
C LYS A 90 -8.51 -9.29 -1.42
N TYR A 91 -8.16 -8.02 -1.26
CA TYR A 91 -8.09 -7.33 0.02
C TYR A 91 -8.99 -6.12 0.00
N SER A 92 -9.60 -5.81 1.13
CA SER A 92 -10.31 -4.56 1.33
C SER A 92 -10.09 -4.03 2.73
N PHE A 93 -10.06 -2.71 2.88
CA PHE A 93 -10.02 -2.05 4.19
C PHE A 93 -10.56 -0.63 4.09
N THR A 94 -10.86 -0.02 5.24
CA THR A 94 -11.22 1.39 5.34
C THR A 94 -10.18 2.17 6.12
N THR A 95 -10.17 3.49 5.93
CA THR A 95 -9.22 4.38 6.61
C THR A 95 -9.77 5.07 7.85
N THR A 96 -11.02 4.74 8.22
CA THR A 96 -11.70 5.23 9.43
C THR A 96 -12.86 4.30 9.79
N LYS A 97 -13.10 4.09 11.08
CA LYS A 97 -14.15 3.18 11.59
C LYS A 97 -15.31 3.90 12.28
N GLU A 98 -15.06 5.05 12.91
CA GLU A 98 -16.04 5.71 13.78
C GLU A 98 -17.10 6.47 12.97
N LYS A 99 -18.37 6.15 13.22
CA LYS A 99 -19.53 6.85 12.64
C LYS A 99 -20.34 7.54 13.73
N ASN A 100 -20.89 8.69 13.39
CA ASN A 100 -21.87 9.37 14.24
C ASN A 100 -23.24 8.69 14.17
N ASN A 101 -24.20 9.17 14.96
CA ASN A 101 -25.56 8.62 15.05
C ASN A 101 -26.36 8.70 13.73
N LEU A 102 -25.86 9.40 12.71
CA LEU A 102 -26.47 9.48 11.38
C LEU A 102 -25.84 8.49 10.39
N GLY A 103 -24.90 7.64 10.80
CA GLY A 103 -24.19 6.71 9.92
C GLY A 103 -23.07 7.36 9.09
N ILE A 104 -22.67 8.59 9.45
CA ILE A 104 -21.60 9.34 8.77
C ILE A 104 -20.28 9.15 9.53
N TYR A 105 -19.18 8.87 8.82
CA TYR A 105 -17.86 8.82 9.47
C TYR A 105 -17.51 10.14 10.17
N VAL A 106 -16.98 10.07 11.39
CA VAL A 106 -16.57 11.25 12.14
C VAL A 106 -15.45 11.97 11.40
N ASP A 107 -14.43 11.24 10.95
CA ASP A 107 -13.38 11.76 10.08
C ASP A 107 -13.75 11.62 8.59
N ARG A 108 -14.70 12.45 8.14
CA ARG A 108 -15.18 12.43 6.74
C ARG A 108 -14.08 12.73 5.72
N LYS A 109 -13.07 13.52 6.09
CA LYS A 109 -12.03 13.95 5.15
C LYS A 109 -11.07 12.83 4.81
N ASN A 110 -10.88 11.91 5.75
CA ASN A 110 -10.06 10.71 5.58
C ASN A 110 -10.93 9.45 5.51
N ALA A 111 -12.19 9.56 5.07
CA ALA A 111 -13.08 8.41 4.91
C ALA A 111 -12.91 7.80 3.51
N PHE A 112 -11.96 6.87 3.42
CA PHE A 112 -11.64 6.13 2.21
C PHE A 112 -11.79 4.63 2.42
N ALA A 113 -12.01 3.93 1.31
CA ALA A 113 -11.89 2.48 1.22
C ALA A 113 -10.87 2.13 0.14
N PHE A 114 -10.17 1.03 0.35
CA PHE A 114 -9.27 0.44 -0.62
C PHE A 114 -9.77 -0.93 -1.01
N GLU A 115 -9.67 -1.23 -2.30
CA GLU A 115 -9.82 -2.58 -2.84
C GLU A 115 -8.52 -2.92 -3.58
N ILE A 116 -7.95 -4.07 -3.26
CA ILE A 116 -6.70 -4.56 -3.81
C ILE A 116 -6.92 -5.96 -4.35
N THR A 117 -6.39 -6.26 -5.53
CA THR A 117 -6.43 -7.62 -6.10
C THR A 117 -5.01 -8.07 -6.43
N ASP A 118 -4.61 -9.21 -5.89
CA ASP A 118 -3.40 -9.93 -6.27
C ASP A 118 -3.63 -10.61 -7.63
N LEU A 119 -2.80 -10.24 -8.61
CA LEU A 119 -2.82 -10.80 -9.97
C LEU A 119 -1.83 -11.97 -10.13
N GLY A 120 -1.04 -12.25 -9.09
CA GLY A 120 0.08 -13.18 -9.13
C GLY A 120 1.37 -12.52 -9.62
N ASN A 121 2.49 -13.23 -9.45
CA ASN A 121 3.83 -12.81 -9.91
C ASN A 121 4.26 -11.42 -9.37
N GLY A 122 3.83 -11.06 -8.16
CA GLY A 122 4.16 -9.76 -7.56
C GLY A 122 3.38 -8.58 -8.15
N GLU A 123 2.37 -8.81 -8.97
CA GLU A 123 1.54 -7.75 -9.54
C GLU A 123 0.17 -7.65 -8.87
N TYR A 124 -0.30 -6.42 -8.73
CA TYR A 124 -1.53 -6.10 -8.00
C TYR A 124 -2.29 -4.99 -8.71
N THR A 125 -3.61 -4.94 -8.50
CA THR A 125 -4.39 -3.73 -8.79
C THR A 125 -4.85 -3.07 -7.52
N PHE A 126 -4.80 -1.74 -7.46
CA PHE A 126 -5.29 -0.94 -6.35
C PHE A 126 -6.38 0.02 -6.84
N GLN A 127 -7.46 0.11 -6.09
CA GLN A 127 -8.49 1.11 -6.27
C GLN A 127 -8.80 1.79 -4.93
N MET A 128 -8.92 3.11 -4.96
CA MET A 128 -9.28 3.91 -3.80
C MET A 128 -10.63 4.57 -4.03
N PHE A 129 -11.48 4.53 -3.01
CA PHE A 129 -12.82 5.09 -3.03
C PHE A 129 -12.98 6.12 -1.92
N LYS A 130 -13.74 7.17 -2.17
CA LYS A 130 -14.18 8.13 -1.14
C LYS A 130 -15.59 7.78 -0.66
N ALA A 131 -15.84 7.99 0.62
CA ALA A 131 -17.17 7.85 1.17
C ALA A 131 -18.12 8.92 0.61
N ARG A 132 -19.25 8.48 0.05
CA ARG A 132 -20.44 9.30 -0.19
C ARG A 132 -21.54 8.81 0.75
N TYR A 133 -22.47 9.68 1.08
CA TYR A 133 -23.54 9.38 2.05
C TYR A 133 -24.89 9.56 1.37
N GLU A 134 -25.67 8.49 1.31
CA GLU A 134 -27.02 8.45 0.75
C GLU A 134 -28.05 8.07 1.81
N GLY A 135 -29.33 8.27 1.51
CA GLY A 135 -30.43 7.99 2.44
C GLY A 135 -31.04 9.26 3.05
N ASP A 136 -31.87 9.09 4.07
CA ASP A 136 -32.67 10.15 4.67
C ASP A 136 -31.87 11.02 5.65
N TYR A 137 -32.48 12.08 6.18
CA TYR A 137 -31.78 13.02 7.07
C TYR A 137 -31.35 12.39 8.42
N THR A 138 -31.98 11.30 8.84
CA THR A 138 -31.75 10.63 10.13
C THR A 138 -30.95 9.34 10.02
N ASP A 139 -30.82 8.77 8.82
CA ASP A 139 -30.10 7.52 8.58
C ASP A 139 -29.38 7.60 7.23
N LYS A 140 -28.07 7.76 7.27
CA LYS A 140 -27.21 7.75 6.09
C LYS A 140 -26.46 6.44 5.98
N LYS A 141 -26.41 5.92 4.77
CA LYS A 141 -25.58 4.79 4.39
C LYS A 141 -24.36 5.27 3.62
N VAL A 142 -23.24 4.62 3.85
CA VAL A 142 -22.01 4.86 3.10
C VAL A 142 -22.13 4.18 1.74
N VAL A 143 -21.84 4.94 0.69
CA VAL A 143 -21.68 4.47 -0.68
C VAL A 143 -20.27 4.86 -1.12
N TRP A 144 -19.48 3.87 -1.54
CA TRP A 144 -18.13 4.09 -2.00
C TRP A 144 -18.14 4.51 -3.47
N VAL A 145 -17.46 5.61 -3.78
CA VAL A 145 -17.31 6.09 -5.16
C VAL A 145 -15.83 6.29 -5.49
N PRO A 146 -15.39 5.98 -6.73
CA PRO A 146 -13.98 6.12 -7.11
C PRO A 146 -13.39 7.50 -6.75
N TYR A 147 -12.18 7.50 -6.21
CA TYR A 147 -11.52 8.72 -5.76
C TYR A 147 -10.62 9.30 -6.85
N ASN A 148 -11.13 10.30 -7.56
CA ASN A 148 -10.45 11.02 -8.65
C ASN A 148 -9.20 11.84 -8.27
N LYS A 149 -8.66 11.69 -7.05
CA LYS A 149 -7.34 12.22 -6.68
C LYS A 149 -6.32 11.13 -6.35
N PHE A 150 -6.76 9.87 -6.30
CA PHE A 150 -5.86 8.72 -6.29
C PHE A 150 -5.25 8.51 -7.69
N VAL A 151 -6.07 8.76 -8.72
CA VAL A 151 -5.69 8.81 -10.12
C VAL A 151 -6.18 10.14 -10.69
N GLN A 152 -5.34 10.86 -11.42
CA GLN A 152 -5.73 12.06 -12.16
C GLN A 152 -5.63 11.77 -13.66
N GLY A 153 -6.76 11.90 -14.34
CA GLY A 153 -6.95 11.58 -15.75
C GLY A 153 -8.43 11.34 -16.03
N ASP A 154 -8.77 11.05 -17.29
CA ASP A 154 -10.16 10.79 -17.68
C ASP A 154 -10.69 9.45 -17.14
N ASP A 155 -9.79 8.46 -16.99
CA ASP A 155 -10.10 7.16 -16.40
C ASP A 155 -9.52 7.05 -14.98
N PHE A 156 -10.37 7.25 -13.98
CA PHE A 156 -10.07 7.03 -12.56
C PHE A 156 -10.90 5.89 -11.95
N GLU A 157 -11.67 5.19 -12.77
CA GLU A 157 -12.52 4.06 -12.36
C GLU A 157 -11.80 2.72 -12.56
N THR A 158 -10.92 2.63 -13.56
CA THR A 158 -10.06 1.45 -13.74
C THR A 158 -9.01 1.37 -12.65
N PRO A 159 -8.90 0.24 -11.90
CA PRO A 159 -7.86 0.03 -10.91
C PRO A 159 -6.45 0.26 -11.48
N VAL A 160 -5.55 0.79 -10.65
CA VAL A 160 -4.17 1.08 -11.03
C VAL A 160 -3.32 -0.16 -10.84
N ARG A 161 -2.46 -0.49 -11.81
CA ARG A 161 -1.53 -1.62 -11.70
C ARG A 161 -0.25 -1.25 -10.95
N TYR A 162 0.15 -2.13 -10.05
CA TYR A 162 1.36 -2.03 -9.25
C TYR A 162 2.16 -3.32 -9.30
N ALA A 163 3.48 -3.19 -9.20
CA ALA A 163 4.39 -4.30 -8.93
C ALA A 163 5.00 -4.15 -7.54
N VAL A 164 5.13 -5.27 -6.83
CA VAL A 164 5.88 -5.35 -5.57
C VAL A 164 7.36 -5.09 -5.84
N ASP A 165 7.97 -4.27 -4.99
CA ASP A 165 9.42 -4.12 -4.93
C ASP A 165 10.02 -5.35 -4.26
N GLU A 166 10.85 -6.11 -4.98
CA GLU A 166 11.50 -7.32 -4.46
C GLU A 166 12.31 -7.05 -3.18
N SER A 167 12.92 -5.88 -3.06
CA SER A 167 13.67 -5.52 -1.85
C SER A 167 12.78 -5.41 -0.61
N SER A 168 11.50 -5.06 -0.79
CA SER A 168 10.52 -5.02 0.31
C SER A 168 10.06 -6.42 0.74
N ILE A 169 10.13 -7.41 -0.15
CA ILE A 169 9.87 -8.81 0.21
C ILE A 169 10.98 -9.31 1.13
N ASP A 170 12.23 -9.07 0.74
CA ASP A 170 13.40 -9.44 1.54
C ASP A 170 13.36 -8.75 2.90
N ALA A 171 13.06 -7.45 2.89
CA ALA A 171 12.84 -6.64 4.10
C ALA A 171 11.85 -7.25 5.07
N ARG A 172 10.65 -7.55 4.57
CA ARG A 172 9.58 -8.14 5.38
C ARG A 172 10.01 -9.49 5.96
N ASN A 173 10.74 -10.30 5.19
CA ASN A 173 11.18 -11.62 5.62
C ASN A 173 12.30 -11.54 6.68
N GLU A 174 13.13 -10.49 6.64
CA GLU A 174 14.20 -10.25 7.60
C GLU A 174 13.75 -9.48 8.85
N PHE A 175 12.59 -8.82 8.78
CA PHE A 175 12.05 -8.00 9.86
C PHE A 175 11.92 -8.77 11.18
N LYS A 176 12.41 -8.14 12.24
CA LYS A 176 12.27 -8.58 13.63
C LYS A 176 12.00 -7.35 14.49
N CYS A 177 11.07 -7.47 15.42
CA CYS A 177 10.95 -6.50 16.50
C CYS A 177 12.12 -6.66 17.49
N GLU A 178 12.42 -5.59 18.23
CA GLU A 178 13.44 -5.57 19.28
C GLU A 178 12.78 -5.63 20.68
N ASN A 179 13.54 -5.97 21.73
CA ASN A 179 13.03 -6.05 23.10
C ASN A 179 13.63 -4.98 24.00
#